data_AF-A0A6C0HGW1-F1
#
_entry.id   AF-A0A6C0HGW1-F1
#
_cell.length_a   1.000
_cell.length_b   1.000
_cell.length_c   1.000
_cell.angle_alpha   90.00
_cell.angle_beta   90.00
_cell.angle_gamma   90.00
#
_symmetry.space_group_name_H-M   'P 1'
#
loop_
_entity.id
_entity.type
_entity.pdbx_description
1 polymer ?
#
loop_
_entity_poly.entity_id
_entity_poly.type
_entity_poly.pdbx_seq_one_letter_code
_entity_poly.pdbx_strand_id
1 'polypeptide(L)'
;MSFIQNLSVFIPRIHREDANEAFIKRVFYEQEIACVRRIDFLKCRDSGGNRKGNTYYQAKLYFHYWFKNQIAYNIQQRVLNPDNSGARVIYADPWYWMILKTINPMTEMELCVNERLEYLSARSKKAKAIQYDMQTQLAVFTEQMASLQTDVDRLKEQAKTKIPQNTHIRFCYFEEPSAEETMNVSTIKNVLTEETATECAEAVLQEPTTPEWNDYYDQLDTAKEDSDDYEKLYPTWNVQLQTQPKEAYCEGCELWDQGLGGENQVGHTCNEPTNEFEILNL
;
A
#
# COMPACT_ATOMS: atom_id res chain seq x y z
N MET A 1 18.76 -39.69 -12.14
CA MET A 1 18.14 -39.00 -13.30
C MET A 1 18.57 -37.54 -13.24
N SER A 2 18.98 -36.94 -14.36
CA SER A 2 19.37 -35.52 -14.38
C SER A 2 18.16 -34.64 -14.70
N PHE A 3 17.99 -33.55 -13.95
CA PHE A 3 16.91 -32.57 -14.13
C PHE A 3 17.52 -31.24 -14.58
N ILE A 4 16.88 -30.58 -15.55
CA ILE A 4 17.26 -29.23 -15.95
C ILE A 4 16.41 -28.25 -15.14
N GLN A 5 16.94 -27.71 -14.04
CA GLN A 5 16.18 -26.82 -13.16
C GLN A 5 15.86 -25.48 -13.83
N ASN A 6 16.79 -24.95 -14.63
CA ASN A 6 16.64 -23.66 -15.33
C ASN A 6 15.82 -23.75 -16.64
N LEU A 7 15.05 -24.83 -16.84
CA LEU A 7 14.20 -25.01 -18.02
C LEU A 7 12.93 -24.16 -17.90
N SER A 8 12.79 -23.10 -18.71
CA SER A 8 11.53 -22.39 -18.91
C SER A 8 10.65 -23.08 -19.98
N VAL A 9 9.34 -22.87 -19.87
CA VAL A 9 8.32 -23.50 -20.70
C VAL A 9 7.40 -22.47 -21.34
N PHE A 10 6.86 -22.79 -22.52
CA PHE A 10 5.92 -21.94 -23.26
C PHE A 10 4.58 -22.67 -23.49
N ILE A 11 3.47 -22.02 -23.18
CA ILE A 11 2.10 -22.45 -23.50
C ILE A 11 1.60 -21.61 -24.69
N PRO A 12 1.42 -22.18 -25.90
CA PRO A 12 1.09 -21.39 -27.10
C PRO A 12 -0.33 -20.82 -27.13
N ARG A 13 -1.28 -21.43 -26.41
CA ARG A 13 -2.69 -21.04 -26.41
C ARG A 13 -3.35 -21.38 -25.07
N ILE A 14 -3.90 -20.35 -24.43
CA ILE A 14 -4.71 -20.39 -23.21
C ILE A 14 -5.99 -19.60 -23.51
N HIS A 15 -7.14 -20.14 -23.11
CA HIS A 15 -8.41 -19.41 -23.25
C HIS A 15 -8.44 -18.22 -22.27
N ARG A 16 -9.25 -17.20 -22.58
CA ARG A 16 -9.31 -15.97 -21.78
C ARG A 16 -9.74 -16.21 -20.33
N GLU A 17 -10.58 -17.21 -20.11
CA GLU A 17 -11.10 -17.59 -18.78
C GLU A 17 -10.03 -18.30 -17.94
N ASP A 18 -9.19 -19.14 -18.54
CA ASP A 18 -8.11 -19.86 -17.86
C ASP A 18 -6.81 -19.05 -17.71
N ALA A 19 -6.74 -17.84 -18.28
CA ALA A 19 -5.55 -16.97 -18.27
C ALA A 19 -5.36 -16.25 -16.92
N ASN A 20 -5.37 -17.03 -15.84
CA ASN A 20 -5.17 -16.60 -14.46
C ASN A 20 -3.86 -17.20 -13.92
N GLU A 21 -2.96 -16.36 -13.46
CA GLU A 21 -1.65 -16.78 -12.94
C GLU A 21 -1.78 -17.79 -11.78
N ALA A 22 -2.65 -17.52 -10.81
CA ALA A 22 -2.82 -18.37 -9.64
C ALA A 22 -3.38 -19.74 -10.03
N PHE A 23 -4.27 -19.82 -11.04
CA PHE A 23 -4.80 -21.07 -11.54
C PHE A 23 -3.72 -21.94 -12.18
N ILE A 24 -2.90 -21.37 -13.07
CA ILE A 24 -1.81 -22.11 -13.73
C ILE A 24 -0.75 -22.53 -12.71
N LYS A 25 -0.35 -21.62 -11.79
CA LYS A 25 0.57 -21.95 -10.69
C LYS A 25 0.08 -23.13 -9.87
N ARG A 26 -1.21 -23.13 -9.50
CA ARG A 26 -1.85 -24.20 -8.74
C ARG A 26 -1.84 -25.54 -9.51
N VAL A 27 -2.24 -25.56 -10.79
CA VAL A 27 -2.23 -26.78 -11.61
C VAL A 27 -0.84 -27.42 -11.69
N PHE A 28 0.21 -26.63 -11.89
CA PHE A 28 1.59 -27.15 -11.95
C PHE A 28 2.11 -27.67 -10.60
N TYR A 29 1.61 -27.11 -9.49
CA TYR A 29 1.96 -27.54 -8.14
C TYR A 29 1.20 -28.81 -7.73
N GLU A 30 -0.14 -28.82 -7.88
CA GLU A 30 -1.02 -29.95 -7.53
C GLU A 30 -0.73 -31.22 -8.33
N GLN A 31 -0.23 -31.09 -9.56
CA GLN A 31 0.19 -32.24 -10.40
C GLN A 31 1.65 -32.64 -10.17
N GLU A 32 2.30 -32.08 -9.14
CA GLU A 32 3.70 -32.29 -8.79
C GLU A 32 4.66 -32.10 -9.99
N ILE A 33 4.41 -31.10 -10.86
CA ILE A 33 5.25 -30.83 -12.04
C ILE A 33 6.39 -29.89 -11.66
N ALA A 34 6.06 -28.70 -11.16
CA ALA A 34 7.06 -27.69 -10.76
C ALA A 34 6.46 -26.58 -9.88
N CYS A 35 7.32 -25.90 -9.12
CA CYS A 35 6.98 -24.65 -8.46
C CYS A 35 7.20 -23.47 -9.43
N VAL A 36 6.12 -22.85 -9.90
CA VAL A 36 6.16 -21.74 -10.86
C VAL A 36 6.42 -20.41 -10.15
N ARG A 37 7.51 -19.71 -10.50
CA ARG A 37 7.93 -18.39 -9.98
C ARG A 37 7.09 -17.27 -10.59
N ARG A 38 7.05 -17.20 -11.92
CA ARG A 38 6.42 -16.12 -12.70
C ARG A 38 5.84 -16.64 -14.01
N ILE A 39 4.76 -16.00 -14.47
CA ILE A 39 4.12 -16.29 -15.75
C ILE A 39 3.99 -14.99 -16.57
N ASP A 40 4.67 -14.93 -17.72
CA ASP A 40 4.52 -13.83 -18.67
C ASP A 40 3.42 -14.12 -19.68
N PHE A 41 2.29 -13.44 -19.55
CA PHE A 41 1.18 -13.54 -20.50
C PHE A 41 1.33 -12.58 -21.68
N LEU A 42 1.34 -13.12 -22.89
CA LEU A 42 1.22 -12.36 -24.13
C LEU A 42 -0.21 -12.46 -24.66
N LYS A 43 -0.90 -11.32 -24.77
CA LYS A 43 -2.26 -11.26 -25.32
C LYS A 43 -2.22 -11.27 -26.84
N CYS A 44 -2.83 -12.28 -27.45
CA CYS A 44 -2.93 -12.43 -28.89
C CYS A 44 -4.37 -12.27 -29.38
N ARG A 45 -4.52 -11.91 -30.66
CA ARG A 45 -5.79 -11.91 -31.39
C ARG A 45 -5.65 -12.88 -32.54
N ASP A 46 -6.73 -13.61 -32.83
CA ASP A 46 -6.75 -14.51 -33.99
C ASP A 46 -6.75 -13.68 -35.29
N SER A 47 -5.72 -13.88 -36.12
CA SER A 47 -5.55 -13.20 -37.41
C SER A 47 -6.36 -13.87 -38.53
N GLY A 48 -6.90 -15.06 -38.29
CA GLY A 48 -7.56 -15.90 -39.29
C GLY A 48 -9.01 -15.51 -39.57
N GLY A 49 -9.31 -15.24 -40.85
CA GLY A 49 -10.67 -14.94 -41.30
C GLY A 49 -11.61 -16.13 -41.19
N ASN A 50 -12.44 -16.15 -40.12
CA ASN A 50 -13.80 -16.70 -40.08
C ASN A 50 -14.46 -16.56 -38.68
N ARG A 51 -13.67 -16.28 -37.63
CA ARG A 51 -14.19 -15.90 -36.30
C ARG A 51 -13.49 -14.62 -35.81
N LYS A 52 -13.90 -13.48 -36.35
CA LYS A 52 -13.34 -12.15 -36.01
C LYS A 52 -13.39 -11.93 -34.49
N GLY A 53 -12.23 -11.69 -33.88
CA GLY A 53 -12.13 -11.05 -32.57
C GLY A 53 -11.85 -11.94 -31.36
N ASN A 54 -11.72 -13.27 -31.50
CA ASN A 54 -11.47 -14.11 -30.33
C ASN A 54 -10.05 -13.89 -29.78
N THR A 55 -9.95 -13.38 -28.54
CA THR A 55 -8.68 -13.15 -27.85
C THR A 55 -8.24 -14.40 -27.13
N TYR A 56 -6.98 -14.80 -27.30
CA TYR A 56 -6.34 -15.85 -26.53
C TYR A 56 -5.04 -15.31 -25.91
N TYR A 57 -4.50 -16.04 -24.95
CA TYR A 57 -3.22 -15.73 -24.34
C TYR A 57 -2.19 -16.80 -24.69
N GLN A 58 -0.94 -16.40 -24.76
CA GLN A 58 0.22 -17.29 -24.69
C GLN A 58 0.91 -17.02 -23.36
N ALA A 59 1.58 -18.01 -22.79
CA ALA A 59 2.29 -17.83 -21.52
C ALA A 59 3.73 -18.37 -21.60
N LYS A 60 4.69 -17.63 -21.06
CA LYS A 60 6.01 -18.18 -20.70
C LYS A 60 6.04 -18.42 -19.19
N LEU A 61 6.42 -19.62 -18.78
CA LEU A 61 6.50 -20.05 -17.40
C LEU A 61 7.97 -20.14 -16.99
N TYR A 62 8.29 -19.44 -15.90
CA TYR A 62 9.58 -19.51 -15.20
C TYR A 62 9.35 -20.18 -13.85
N PHE A 63 10.23 -21.11 -13.50
CA PHE A 63 10.10 -21.95 -12.31
C PHE A 63 11.12 -21.54 -11.25
N HIS A 64 10.78 -21.72 -9.97
CA HIS A 64 11.78 -21.75 -8.90
C HIS A 64 12.56 -23.06 -8.97
N TYR A 65 11.84 -24.17 -9.11
CA TYR A 65 12.38 -25.51 -9.26
C TYR A 65 11.33 -26.45 -9.87
N TRP A 66 11.81 -27.54 -10.47
CA TRP A 66 11.03 -28.71 -10.86
C TRP A 66 11.08 -29.75 -9.74
N PHE A 67 9.95 -30.40 -9.46
CA PHE A 67 9.92 -31.45 -8.43
C PHE A 67 10.78 -32.65 -8.86
N LYS A 68 11.46 -33.28 -7.90
CA LYS A 68 12.38 -34.41 -8.14
C LYS A 68 11.62 -35.75 -8.23
N ASN A 69 10.61 -35.84 -9.09
CA ASN A 69 9.75 -37.02 -9.26
C ASN A 69 9.68 -37.50 -10.72
N GLN A 70 9.06 -38.66 -10.94
CA GLN A 70 8.95 -39.27 -12.27
C GLN A 70 8.04 -38.46 -13.22
N ILE A 71 7.04 -37.76 -12.70
CA ILE A 71 6.06 -36.96 -13.48
C ILE A 71 6.77 -35.78 -14.14
N ALA A 72 7.44 -34.96 -13.33
CA ALA A 72 8.25 -33.83 -13.77
C ALA A 72 9.35 -34.27 -14.74
N TYR A 73 10.06 -35.37 -14.45
CA TYR A 73 11.07 -35.93 -15.35
C TYR A 73 10.48 -36.30 -16.72
N ASN A 74 9.37 -37.06 -16.74
CA ASN A 74 8.72 -37.46 -17.99
C ASN A 74 8.24 -36.25 -18.82
N ILE A 75 7.78 -35.20 -18.15
CA ILE A 75 7.41 -33.93 -18.79
C ILE A 75 8.64 -33.23 -19.37
N GLN A 76 9.73 -33.08 -18.60
CA GLN A 76 10.97 -32.49 -19.11
C GLN A 76 11.49 -33.23 -20.34
N GLN A 77 11.55 -34.57 -20.31
CA GLN A 77 11.99 -35.36 -21.47
C GLN A 77 11.10 -35.15 -22.71
N ARG A 78 9.78 -35.05 -22.55
CA ARG A 78 8.84 -34.78 -23.65
C ARG A 78 8.94 -33.35 -24.20
N VAL A 79 9.27 -32.37 -23.36
CA VAL A 79 9.48 -30.96 -23.72
C VAL A 79 10.84 -30.75 -24.40
N LEU A 80 11.86 -31.50 -24.00
CA LEU A 80 13.24 -31.39 -24.53
C LEU A 80 13.46 -32.18 -25.82
N ASN A 81 12.64 -33.20 -26.11
CA ASN A 81 12.75 -34.01 -27.32
C ASN A 81 12.42 -33.17 -28.58
N PRO A 82 13.37 -32.97 -29.52
CA PRO A 82 13.16 -32.15 -30.71
C PRO A 82 12.14 -32.74 -31.70
N ASP A 83 11.92 -34.06 -31.68
CA ASP A 83 11.00 -34.76 -32.60
C ASP A 83 9.55 -34.76 -32.10
N ASN A 84 9.32 -34.26 -30.88
CA ASN A 84 8.02 -34.33 -30.21
C ASN A 84 7.36 -32.94 -30.15
N SER A 85 6.04 -32.87 -30.33
CA SER A 85 5.27 -31.62 -30.36
C SER A 85 5.02 -31.00 -28.97
N GLY A 86 5.84 -31.34 -27.97
CA GLY A 86 5.71 -30.92 -26.57
C GLY A 86 5.06 -31.96 -25.65
N ALA A 87 4.81 -31.55 -24.40
CA ALA A 87 4.04 -32.35 -23.44
C ALA A 87 2.62 -31.79 -23.26
N ARG A 88 1.72 -32.59 -22.69
CA ARG A 88 0.35 -32.20 -22.33
C ARG A 88 0.21 -32.13 -20.81
N VAL A 89 -0.36 -31.04 -20.31
CA VAL A 89 -0.77 -30.85 -18.91
C VAL A 89 -2.30 -30.76 -18.90
N ILE A 90 -2.97 -31.77 -18.34
CA ILE A 90 -4.44 -31.88 -18.33
C ILE A 90 -4.94 -31.23 -17.04
N TYR A 91 -5.55 -30.05 -17.11
CA TYR A 91 -6.01 -29.33 -15.90
C TYR A 91 -7.43 -29.69 -15.48
N ALA A 92 -8.27 -30.12 -16.42
CA ALA A 92 -9.60 -30.68 -16.16
C ALA A 92 -10.04 -31.47 -17.39
N ASP A 93 -10.13 -32.80 -17.32
CA ASP A 93 -10.47 -33.66 -18.47
C ASP A 93 -11.77 -33.20 -19.18
N PRO A 94 -11.80 -32.96 -20.52
CA PRO A 94 -10.78 -33.22 -21.55
C PRO A 94 -9.85 -32.04 -21.88
N TRP A 95 -9.87 -30.98 -21.08
CA TRP A 95 -9.10 -29.75 -21.27
C TRP A 95 -7.63 -29.90 -20.84
N TYR A 96 -6.72 -29.48 -21.73
CA TYR A 96 -5.29 -29.55 -21.51
C TYR A 96 -4.57 -28.35 -22.15
N TRP A 97 -3.37 -28.06 -21.63
CA TRP A 97 -2.41 -27.17 -22.28
C TRP A 97 -1.30 -27.99 -22.95
N MET A 98 -0.91 -27.59 -24.16
CA MET A 98 0.34 -28.01 -24.77
C MET A 98 1.47 -27.15 -24.19
N ILE A 99 2.52 -27.78 -23.68
CA ILE A 99 3.72 -27.12 -23.16
C ILE A 99 4.92 -27.44 -24.04
N LEU A 100 5.58 -26.38 -24.50
CA LEU A 100 6.75 -26.41 -25.39
C LEU A 100 8.00 -25.89 -24.68
N LYS A 101 9.18 -26.22 -25.20
CA LYS A 101 10.43 -25.60 -24.78
C LYS A 101 10.46 -24.13 -25.20
N THR A 102 10.84 -23.23 -24.30
CA THR A 102 11.09 -21.83 -24.68
C THR A 102 12.33 -21.74 -25.57
N ILE A 103 12.21 -21.15 -26.75
CA ILE A 103 13.33 -21.01 -27.70
C ILE A 103 14.35 -19.99 -27.20
N ASN A 104 13.87 -18.87 -26.64
CA ASN A 104 14.69 -17.87 -25.94
C ASN A 104 14.29 -17.84 -24.45
N PRO A 105 14.91 -18.68 -23.60
CA PRO A 105 14.77 -18.52 -22.15
C PRO A 105 15.36 -17.18 -21.73
N MET A 106 14.68 -16.47 -20.85
CA MET A 106 15.21 -15.24 -20.25
C MET A 106 16.41 -15.60 -19.37
N THR A 107 17.50 -14.86 -19.50
CA THR A 107 18.72 -15.10 -18.72
C THR A 107 18.49 -14.78 -17.24
N GLU A 108 19.30 -15.36 -16.36
CA GLU A 108 19.23 -15.11 -14.91
C GLU A 108 19.40 -13.62 -14.57
N MET A 109 20.27 -12.91 -15.30
CA MET A 109 20.46 -11.47 -15.18
C MET A 109 19.21 -10.70 -15.59
N GLU A 110 18.58 -11.04 -16.73
CA GLU A 110 17.33 -10.41 -17.17
C GLU A 110 16.17 -10.66 -16.20
N LEU A 111 16.11 -11.85 -15.58
CA LEU A 111 15.13 -12.16 -14.52
C LEU A 111 15.35 -11.31 -13.26
N CYS A 112 16.59 -11.20 -12.78
CA CYS A 112 16.95 -10.38 -11.62
C CYS A 112 16.66 -8.88 -11.87
N VAL A 113 17.02 -8.36 -13.06
CA VAL A 113 16.72 -6.98 -13.47
C VAL A 113 15.21 -6.75 -13.51
N ASN A 114 14.43 -7.70 -14.01
CA ASN A 114 12.96 -7.61 -14.03
C ASN A 114 12.35 -7.55 -12.63
N GLU A 115 12.79 -8.39 -11.70
CA GLU A 115 12.31 -8.36 -10.30
C GLU A 115 12.67 -7.04 -9.62
N ARG A 116 13.87 -6.51 -9.89
CA ARG A 116 14.26 -5.18 -9.41
C ARG A 116 13.39 -4.07 -10.01
N LEU A 117 13.06 -4.15 -11.30
CA LEU A 117 12.14 -3.22 -11.96
C LEU A 117 10.72 -3.29 -11.37
N GLU A 118 10.20 -4.48 -11.09
CA GLU A 118 8.89 -4.68 -10.44
C GLU A 118 8.87 -4.05 -9.05
N TYR A 119 9.87 -4.36 -8.21
CA TYR A 119 10.05 -3.77 -6.87
C TYR A 119 10.13 -2.24 -6.92
N LEU A 120 10.97 -1.69 -7.80
CA LEU A 120 11.11 -0.24 -7.96
C LEU A 120 9.81 0.41 -8.47
N SER A 121 9.06 -0.26 -9.35
CA SER A 121 7.76 0.23 -9.82
C SER A 121 6.72 0.27 -8.69
N ALA A 122 6.71 -0.73 -7.81
CA ALA A 122 5.82 -0.78 -6.65
C ALA A 122 6.19 0.29 -5.62
N ARG A 123 7.49 0.48 -5.35
CA ARG A 123 7.99 1.57 -4.48
C ARG A 123 7.66 2.95 -5.06
N SER A 124 7.81 3.15 -6.37
CA SER A 124 7.45 4.40 -7.05
C SER A 124 5.95 4.70 -6.96
N LYS A 125 5.08 3.69 -7.13
CA LYS A 125 3.63 3.85 -6.93
C LYS A 125 3.28 4.30 -5.50
N LYS A 126 3.88 3.68 -4.48
CA LYS A 126 3.69 4.08 -3.07
C LYS A 126 4.15 5.52 -2.82
N ALA A 127 5.34 5.89 -3.31
CA ALA A 127 5.86 7.25 -3.18
C ALA A 127 4.94 8.30 -3.83
N LYS A 128 4.37 8.00 -5.01
CA LYS A 128 3.40 8.87 -5.69
C LYS A 128 2.08 9.01 -4.93
N ALA A 129 1.60 7.96 -4.28
CA ALA A 129 0.41 8.02 -3.44
C ALA A 129 0.64 8.93 -2.21
N ILE A 130 1.79 8.79 -1.53
CA ILE A 130 2.20 9.68 -0.42
C ILE A 130 2.35 11.13 -0.90
N GLN A 131 2.97 11.34 -2.07
CA GLN A 131 3.10 12.67 -2.67
C GLN A 131 1.73 13.33 -2.95
N TYR A 132 0.76 12.56 -3.45
CA TYR A 132 -0.59 13.04 -3.70
C TYR A 132 -1.32 13.41 -2.40
N ASP A 133 -1.27 12.54 -1.38
CA ASP A 133 -1.85 12.82 -0.07
C ASP A 133 -1.25 14.08 0.58
N MET A 134 0.08 14.23 0.53
CA MET A 134 0.77 15.43 0.99
C MET A 134 0.34 16.69 0.21
N GLN A 135 0.11 16.59 -1.11
CA GLN A 135 -0.43 17.71 -1.90
C GLN A 135 -1.87 18.07 -1.50
N THR A 136 -2.71 17.09 -1.17
CA THR A 136 -4.06 17.33 -0.65
C THR A 136 -4.02 18.00 0.72
N GLN A 137 -3.15 17.54 1.64
CA GLN A 137 -2.98 18.15 2.96
C GLN A 137 -2.48 19.61 2.85
N LEU A 138 -1.51 19.87 1.97
CA LEU A 138 -1.02 21.23 1.70
C LEU A 138 -2.13 22.15 1.16
N ALA A 139 -2.99 21.66 0.28
CA ALA A 139 -4.13 22.45 -0.24
C ALA A 139 -5.08 22.86 0.90
N VAL A 140 -5.48 21.92 1.77
CA VAL A 140 -6.33 22.21 2.95
C VAL A 140 -5.66 23.22 3.88
N PHE A 141 -4.36 23.08 4.14
CA PHE A 141 -3.63 24.02 4.98
C PHE A 141 -3.56 25.44 4.37
N THR A 142 -3.38 25.55 3.05
CA THR A 142 -3.40 26.87 2.37
C THR A 142 -4.75 27.57 2.44
N GLU A 143 -5.86 26.81 2.40
CA GLU A 143 -7.22 27.36 2.57
C GLU A 143 -7.45 27.85 4.01
N GLN A 144 -7.03 27.07 5.00
CA GLN A 144 -7.09 27.47 6.41
C GLN A 144 -6.29 28.75 6.68
N MET A 145 -5.08 28.86 6.15
CA MET A 145 -4.25 30.07 6.27
C MET A 145 -4.90 31.30 5.63
N ALA A 146 -5.56 31.16 4.47
CA ALA A 146 -6.28 32.25 3.83
C ALA A 146 -7.50 32.72 4.65
N SER A 147 -8.22 31.77 5.27
CA SER A 147 -9.34 32.08 6.18
C SER A 147 -8.86 32.86 7.42
N LEU A 148 -7.81 32.37 8.10
CA LEU A 148 -7.23 33.02 9.27
C LEU A 148 -6.71 34.43 8.95
N GLN A 149 -6.07 34.64 7.80
CA GLN A 149 -5.63 35.95 7.36
C GLN A 149 -6.82 36.92 7.20
N THR A 150 -7.94 36.45 6.64
CA THR A 150 -9.17 37.22 6.47
C THR A 150 -9.78 37.61 7.83
N ASP A 151 -9.78 36.71 8.80
CA ASP A 151 -10.25 36.99 10.17
C ASP A 151 -9.34 38.01 10.88
N VAL A 152 -8.02 37.90 10.74
CA VAL A 152 -7.05 38.87 11.29
C VAL A 152 -7.30 40.27 10.73
N ASP A 153 -7.54 40.40 9.43
CA ASP A 153 -7.79 41.71 8.81
C ASP A 153 -9.17 42.28 9.19
N ARG A 154 -10.20 41.42 9.36
CA ARG A 154 -11.50 41.83 9.94
C ARG A 154 -11.33 42.38 11.37
N LEU A 155 -10.52 41.72 12.21
CA LEU A 155 -10.26 42.18 13.58
C LEU A 155 -9.51 43.51 13.62
N LYS A 156 -8.55 43.75 12.70
CA LYS A 156 -7.86 45.05 12.58
C LYS A 156 -8.84 46.18 12.25
N GLU A 157 -9.80 45.99 11.33
CA GLU A 157 -10.82 47.00 11.02
C GLU A 157 -11.81 47.24 12.18
N GLN A 158 -12.18 46.18 12.92
CA GLN A 158 -12.98 46.33 14.14
C GLN A 158 -12.23 47.08 15.25
N ALA A 159 -10.91 46.94 15.35
CA ALA A 159 -10.10 47.70 16.30
C ALA A 159 -10.04 49.20 15.94
N LYS A 160 -9.84 49.53 14.65
CA LYS A 160 -9.84 50.93 14.16
C LYS A 160 -11.14 51.68 14.47
N THR A 161 -12.29 51.00 14.34
CA THR A 161 -13.62 51.61 14.53
C THR A 161 -14.03 51.76 15.99
N LYS A 162 -13.43 51.01 16.92
CA LYS A 162 -13.78 51.02 18.36
C LYS A 162 -12.95 51.96 19.23
N ILE A 163 -11.89 52.58 18.71
CA ILE A 163 -11.11 53.60 19.44
C ILE A 163 -11.80 54.96 19.27
N PRO A 164 -12.43 55.53 20.32
CA PRO A 164 -13.07 56.84 20.19
C PRO A 164 -11.99 57.91 20.12
N GLN A 165 -11.98 58.68 19.03
CA GLN A 165 -10.98 59.74 18.75
C GLN A 165 -10.92 60.88 19.79
N ASN A 166 -11.81 60.87 20.79
CA ASN A 166 -11.90 61.90 21.83
C ASN A 166 -11.88 61.31 23.25
N THR A 167 -11.33 60.09 23.42
CA THR A 167 -11.11 59.52 24.75
C THR A 167 -9.85 60.15 25.33
N HIS A 168 -10.01 61.12 26.21
CA HIS A 168 -8.90 61.65 27.01
C HIS A 168 -8.44 60.54 27.96
N ILE A 169 -7.54 59.68 27.51
CA ILE A 169 -6.88 58.69 28.36
C ILE A 169 -6.04 59.48 29.34
N ARG A 170 -6.62 59.72 30.52
CA ARG A 170 -5.91 60.28 31.65
C ARG A 170 -4.98 59.17 32.14
N PHE A 171 -3.74 59.20 31.64
CA PHE A 171 -2.67 58.39 32.20
C PHE A 171 -2.58 58.76 33.67
N CYS A 172 -3.12 57.92 34.53
CA CYS A 172 -2.76 57.90 35.93
C CYS A 172 -1.31 57.45 35.94
N TYR A 173 -0.39 58.42 35.98
CA TYR A 173 0.97 58.18 36.37
C TYR A 173 0.90 57.55 37.76
N PHE A 174 1.09 56.23 37.81
CA PHE A 174 1.56 55.62 39.04
C PHE A 174 2.91 56.30 39.32
N GLU A 175 3.05 56.91 40.50
CA GLU A 175 4.32 57.47 40.92
C GLU A 175 5.38 56.37 40.77
N GLU A 176 6.54 56.73 40.22
CA GLU A 176 7.62 55.79 39.95
C GLU A 176 7.93 55.02 41.24
N PRO A 177 7.83 53.67 41.26
CA PRO A 177 8.31 52.92 42.41
C PRO A 177 9.79 53.25 42.60
N SER A 178 10.13 53.74 43.80
CA SER A 178 11.49 54.18 44.14
C SER A 178 12.52 53.14 43.73
N ALA A 179 13.61 53.59 43.10
CA ALA A 179 14.43 52.82 42.15
C ALA A 179 15.32 51.68 42.71
N GLU A 180 14.86 50.92 43.71
CA GLU A 180 15.66 49.89 44.40
C GLU A 180 15.28 48.43 44.07
N GLU A 181 14.14 48.15 43.42
CA GLU A 181 13.76 46.79 42.99
C GLU A 181 13.63 46.66 41.47
N THR A 182 14.76 46.87 40.77
CA THR A 182 14.86 46.50 39.35
C THR A 182 15.03 44.99 39.19
N MET A 183 13.91 44.27 39.06
CA MET A 183 13.91 42.86 38.69
C MET A 183 14.63 42.68 37.34
N ASN A 184 15.68 41.85 37.35
CA ASN A 184 16.72 41.87 36.32
C ASN A 184 16.23 41.36 34.96
N VAL A 185 15.98 42.29 34.03
CA VAL A 185 15.48 42.00 32.67
C VAL A 185 16.47 41.15 31.84
N SER A 186 17.75 41.04 32.24
CA SER A 186 18.69 40.12 31.58
C SER A 186 18.31 38.65 31.74
N THR A 187 17.57 38.26 32.79
CA THR A 187 17.16 36.87 33.01
C THR A 187 16.13 36.38 31.98
N ILE A 188 15.31 37.27 31.41
CA ILE A 188 14.26 36.89 30.45
C ILE A 188 14.83 36.76 29.02
N LYS A 189 15.96 37.38 28.70
CA LYS A 189 16.60 37.26 27.37
C LYS A 189 17.30 35.91 27.12
N ASN A 190 17.48 35.07 28.14
CA ASN A 190 18.22 33.80 28.02
C ASN A 190 17.34 32.58 27.68
N VAL A 191 16.05 32.76 27.41
CA VAL A 191 15.11 31.65 27.09
C VAL A 191 14.99 31.41 25.57
N LEU A 192 15.59 32.27 24.73
CA LEU A 192 15.59 32.16 23.27
C LEU A 192 16.99 32.49 22.71
N THR A 193 18.00 31.71 23.08
CA THR A 193 19.31 31.75 22.41
C THR A 193 19.25 30.99 21.09
N GLU A 194 19.88 31.54 20.04
CA GLU A 194 19.92 30.97 18.69
C GLU A 194 20.50 29.55 18.64
N GLU A 195 21.33 29.16 19.61
CA GLU A 195 21.84 27.78 19.79
C GLU A 195 20.71 26.75 19.82
N THR A 196 19.67 26.96 20.64
CA THR A 196 18.57 25.98 20.77
C THR A 196 17.75 25.83 19.49
N ALA A 197 17.62 26.90 18.70
CA ALA A 197 16.99 26.84 17.38
C ALA A 197 17.89 26.12 16.34
N THR A 198 19.20 26.24 16.48
CA THR A 198 20.20 25.64 15.58
C THR A 198 20.35 24.14 15.84
N GLU A 199 20.41 23.70 17.10
CA GLU A 199 20.41 22.28 17.46
C GLU A 199 19.14 21.57 16.98
N CYS A 200 17.97 22.21 17.09
CA CYS A 200 16.73 21.67 16.53
C CYS A 200 16.74 21.58 15.00
N ALA A 201 17.43 22.48 14.30
CA ALA A 201 17.57 22.44 12.85
C ALA A 201 18.53 21.34 12.36
N GLU A 202 19.66 21.14 13.05
CA GLU A 202 20.59 20.04 12.74
C GLU A 202 19.98 18.66 13.01
N ALA A 203 19.21 18.50 14.09
CA ALA A 203 18.52 17.25 14.40
C ALA A 203 17.49 16.83 13.32
N VAL A 204 16.93 17.77 12.57
CA VAL A 204 15.98 17.52 11.47
C VAL A 204 16.70 17.22 10.13
N LEU A 205 17.97 17.58 10.00
CA LEU A 205 18.77 17.38 8.77
C LEU A 205 19.67 16.13 8.80
N GLN A 206 19.70 15.38 9.90
CA GLN A 206 20.34 14.07 9.91
C GLN A 206 19.51 13.06 9.10
N GLU A 207 19.88 12.86 7.83
CA GLU A 207 19.32 11.80 7.01
C GLU A 207 19.51 10.44 7.71
N PRO A 208 18.47 9.58 7.78
CA PRO A 208 18.61 8.27 8.40
C PRO A 208 19.63 7.46 7.61
N THR A 209 20.72 7.06 8.28
CA THR A 209 21.77 6.21 7.70
C THR A 209 21.13 4.94 7.13
N THR A 210 21.03 4.88 5.80
CA THR A 210 20.49 3.72 5.12
C THR A 210 21.41 2.53 5.42
N PRO A 211 20.88 1.37 5.87
CA PRO A 211 21.69 0.16 5.98
C PRO A 211 22.36 -0.11 4.64
N GLU A 212 23.67 -0.33 4.65
CA GLU A 212 24.41 -0.69 3.44
C GLU A 212 23.88 -2.04 2.93
N TRP A 213 23.33 -2.04 1.71
CA TRP A 213 22.63 -3.21 1.15
C TRP A 213 23.54 -4.41 0.85
N ASN A 214 24.85 -4.32 1.13
CA ASN A 214 25.82 -5.38 0.89
C ASN A 214 25.60 -6.57 1.84
N ASP A 215 25.31 -6.33 3.14
CA ASP A 215 25.06 -7.39 4.13
C ASP A 215 23.89 -8.31 3.77
N TYR A 216 22.91 -7.83 2.98
CA TYR A 216 21.75 -8.62 2.56
C TYR A 216 22.09 -9.68 1.50
N TYR A 217 23.14 -9.45 0.70
CA TYR A 217 23.54 -10.41 -0.34
C TYR A 217 24.42 -11.53 0.22
N ASP A 218 25.33 -11.23 1.15
CA ASP A 218 26.16 -12.25 1.81
C ASP A 218 25.32 -13.23 2.66
N GLN A 219 24.22 -12.76 3.26
CA GLN A 219 23.25 -13.60 3.97
C GLN A 219 22.44 -14.51 3.05
N LEU A 220 22.16 -14.10 1.81
CA LEU A 220 21.41 -14.90 0.83
C LEU A 220 22.23 -16.02 0.19
N ASP A 221 23.56 -15.86 0.10
CA ASP A 221 24.44 -16.95 -0.36
C ASP A 221 24.80 -17.94 0.75
N THR A 222 24.82 -17.53 2.03
CA THR A 222 24.91 -18.48 3.15
C THR A 222 23.60 -19.28 3.35
N ALA A 223 22.43 -18.65 3.19
CA ALA A 223 21.13 -19.33 3.32
C ALA A 223 20.81 -20.36 2.21
N LYS A 224 21.68 -20.54 1.20
CA LYS A 224 21.52 -21.59 0.17
C LYS A 224 22.05 -22.96 0.58
N GLU A 225 22.88 -23.05 1.62
CA GLU A 225 23.48 -24.33 2.04
C GLU A 225 22.61 -25.10 3.05
N ASP A 226 21.80 -24.41 3.86
CA ASP A 226 20.88 -25.03 4.83
C ASP A 226 19.43 -25.09 4.31
N SER A 227 19.03 -26.29 3.86
CA SER A 227 17.78 -26.56 3.12
C SER A 227 16.46 -26.33 3.86
N ASP A 228 16.49 -26.06 5.18
CA ASP A 228 15.32 -26.25 6.05
C ASP A 228 14.69 -24.95 6.59
N ASP A 229 15.31 -23.78 6.42
CA ASP A 229 14.83 -22.51 7.02
C ASP A 229 14.05 -21.58 6.08
N TYR A 230 13.78 -22.02 4.84
CA TYR A 230 13.14 -21.22 3.79
C TYR A 230 11.67 -20.81 4.08
N GLU A 231 10.98 -21.50 5.00
CA GLU A 231 9.62 -21.12 5.42
C GLU A 231 9.58 -19.82 6.25
N LYS A 232 10.68 -19.40 6.88
CA LYS A 232 10.70 -18.20 7.74
C LYS A 232 10.80 -16.88 6.98
N LEU A 233 11.22 -16.90 5.72
CA LEU A 233 11.50 -15.69 4.93
C LEU A 233 10.29 -15.07 4.22
N TYR A 234 9.12 -15.71 4.32
CA TYR A 234 7.85 -15.17 3.81
C TYR A 234 6.92 -14.78 4.96
N PRO A 235 6.90 -13.49 5.39
CA PRO A 235 5.86 -13.03 6.29
C PRO A 235 4.50 -13.20 5.60
N THR A 236 3.60 -13.95 6.22
CA THR A 236 2.21 -14.07 5.76
C THR A 236 1.54 -12.69 5.87
N TRP A 237 1.21 -12.09 4.73
CA TRP A 237 0.48 -10.81 4.67
C TRP A 237 -0.99 -10.99 5.06
N ASN A 238 -1.25 -11.33 6.32
CA ASN A 238 -2.56 -11.20 6.95
C ASN A 238 -2.83 -9.72 7.24
N VAL A 239 -3.15 -8.97 6.19
CA VAL A 239 -3.76 -7.64 6.33
C VAL A 239 -5.24 -7.85 6.61
N GLN A 240 -5.62 -7.86 7.89
CA GLN A 240 -7.02 -7.65 8.27
C GLN A 240 -7.41 -6.21 7.88
N LEU A 241 -8.10 -6.09 6.75
CA LEU A 241 -8.79 -4.86 6.37
C LEU A 241 -9.96 -4.63 7.34
N GLN A 242 -9.69 -3.95 8.45
CA GLN A 242 -10.74 -3.30 9.24
C GLN A 242 -11.23 -2.05 8.51
N THR A 243 -12.09 -2.25 7.50
CA THR A 243 -12.97 -1.20 7.01
C THR A 243 -14.25 -1.20 7.83
N GLN A 244 -14.40 -0.26 8.76
CA GLN A 244 -15.71 0.10 9.31
C GLN A 244 -16.14 1.48 8.79
N PRO A 245 -17.19 1.58 7.97
CA PRO A 245 -17.95 2.82 7.88
C PRO A 245 -18.75 3.00 9.17
N LYS A 246 -18.65 4.18 9.80
CA LYS A 246 -19.61 4.60 10.82
C LYS A 246 -20.90 5.05 10.15
N GLU A 247 -21.73 4.11 9.74
CA GLU A 247 -23.13 4.36 9.42
C GLU A 247 -23.99 4.04 10.65
N ALA A 248 -24.42 5.09 11.36
CA ALA A 248 -25.46 4.98 12.37
C ALA A 248 -26.81 4.83 11.66
N TYR A 249 -27.18 3.58 11.36
CA TYR A 249 -28.50 3.27 10.82
C TYR A 249 -29.56 3.52 11.91
N CYS A 250 -30.33 4.59 11.75
CA CYS A 250 -31.46 4.89 12.63
C CYS A 250 -32.69 4.14 12.10
N GLU A 251 -32.87 2.89 12.52
CA GLU A 251 -34.09 2.13 12.23
C GLU A 251 -35.27 2.73 13.02
N GLY A 252 -36.33 3.14 12.33
CA GLY A 252 -37.59 3.56 12.97
C GLY A 252 -38.06 5.00 12.71
N CYS A 253 -38.10 5.44 11.45
CA CYS A 253 -38.85 6.64 11.05
C CYS A 253 -39.72 6.36 9.80
N GLU A 254 -40.81 5.59 9.96
CA GLU A 254 -41.90 5.58 9.00
C GLU A 254 -42.70 6.90 9.12
N LEU A 255 -42.33 7.91 8.32
CA LEU A 255 -43.14 9.11 8.19
C LEU A 255 -44.30 8.87 7.21
N TRP A 256 -45.49 8.71 7.78
CA TRP A 256 -46.75 8.76 7.05
C TRP A 256 -47.03 10.20 6.58
N ASP A 257 -47.32 10.34 5.29
CA ASP A 257 -47.69 11.61 4.69
C ASP A 257 -49.19 11.90 4.94
N GLN A 258 -49.48 12.75 5.92
CA GLN A 258 -50.79 13.36 6.15
C GLN A 258 -50.69 14.58 7.05
N GLY A 259 -51.28 15.71 6.63
CA GLY A 259 -51.08 17.00 7.27
C GLY A 259 -52.13 17.40 8.32
N LEU A 260 -52.02 18.66 8.74
CA LEU A 260 -52.93 19.46 9.57
C LEU A 260 -52.88 19.24 11.11
N GLY A 261 -52.06 20.07 11.75
CA GLY A 261 -52.50 20.97 12.83
C GLY A 261 -52.76 20.41 14.25
N GLY A 262 -52.17 21.06 15.26
CA GLY A 262 -52.56 20.89 16.66
C GLY A 262 -51.40 20.98 17.64
N GLU A 263 -51.49 21.91 18.58
CA GLU A 263 -50.57 22.02 19.73
C GLU A 263 -50.86 20.90 20.74
N ASN A 264 -49.83 20.32 21.37
CA ASN A 264 -49.68 20.32 22.84
C ASN A 264 -48.42 19.59 23.37
N GLN A 265 -48.11 19.86 24.65
CA GLN A 265 -46.95 19.40 25.40
C GLN A 265 -47.05 17.93 25.86
N VAL A 266 -45.94 17.18 25.82
CA VAL A 266 -45.60 16.15 26.83
C VAL A 266 -44.07 16.13 27.00
N GLY A 267 -43.57 16.04 28.23
CA GLY A 267 -42.14 15.92 28.52
C GLY A 267 -41.67 14.47 28.62
N HIS A 268 -40.43 14.20 28.22
CA HIS A 268 -39.77 12.91 28.41
C HIS A 268 -38.46 13.06 29.19
N THR A 269 -38.32 12.28 30.26
CA THR A 269 -37.07 12.08 31.01
C THR A 269 -36.26 10.96 30.38
N CYS A 270 -35.02 11.23 29.98
CA CYS A 270 -34.09 10.19 29.53
C CYS A 270 -33.45 9.50 30.73
N ASN A 271 -33.60 8.18 30.84
CA ASN A 271 -32.80 7.36 31.74
C ASN A 271 -31.47 7.00 31.07
N GLU A 272 -30.37 7.10 31.82
CA GLU A 272 -29.05 6.65 31.38
C GLU A 272 -28.95 5.11 31.42
N PRO A 273 -28.37 4.44 30.41
CA PRO A 273 -28.04 3.03 30.50
C PRO A 273 -26.72 2.81 31.24
N THR A 274 -26.75 2.05 32.33
CA THR A 274 -25.55 1.61 33.06
C THR A 274 -24.81 0.52 32.29
N ASN A 275 -23.55 0.76 31.94
CA ASN A 275 -22.65 -0.27 31.39
C ASN A 275 -22.05 -1.11 32.53
N GLU A 276 -22.51 -2.35 32.68
CA GLU A 276 -21.77 -3.40 33.39
C GLU A 276 -21.11 -4.32 32.36
N PHE A 277 -19.79 -4.46 32.44
CA PHE A 277 -19.01 -5.41 31.64
C PHE A 277 -18.50 -6.53 32.56
N GLU A 278 -19.09 -7.73 32.43
CA GLU A 278 -18.47 -8.94 32.98
C GLU A 278 -17.33 -9.41 32.07
N ILE A 279 -16.18 -9.71 32.68
CA ILE A 279 -15.03 -10.31 32.00
C ILE A 279 -15.12 -11.82 32.14
N LEU A 280 -15.34 -12.54 31.04
CA LEU A 280 -15.14 -13.99 30.96
C LEU A 280 -13.90 -14.28 30.11
N ASN A 281 -12.86 -14.79 30.77
CA ASN A 281 -11.70 -15.36 30.12
C ASN A 281 -12.03 -16.77 29.60
N LEU A 282 -11.68 -17.05 28.34
CA LEU A 282 -11.26 -18.37 27.83
C LEU A 282 -10.35 -18.17 26.61
#